data_AF-A0A9D9IM66-F1
#
_entry.id   AF-A0A9D9IM66-F1
#
_cell.length_a   1.000
_cell.length_b   1.000
_cell.length_c   1.000
_cell.angle_alpha   90.00
_cell.angle_beta   90.00
_cell.angle_gamma   90.00
#
_symmetry.space_group_name_H-M   'P 1'
#
loop_
_entity.id
_entity.type
_entity.pdbx_description
1 polymer ?
#
loop_
_entity_poly.entity_id
_entity_poly.type
_entity_poly.pdbx_seq_one_letter_code
_entity_poly.pdbx_strand_id
1 'polypeptide(L)'
;MRRSTGIRSAVRLIYTETAKVLGAAAAVLLLITVSGCRKENVVADIPVFGGPTDVMLVLSDNGKTQKKTPDTKAVIVDEIQTIHSIKIYAFKHGLEELAGFVDYPDVEADQRNFHMHLNASGQIDFYVIANDIFADTGNVLDEKSRRKEIENTRFSGLKSTGNMTAVPMSNMHTKKNGDGNFTFTIEEDNDLPPIIPIELTRAMARLSFSFAKSADDDKIFINSITIQNEPESAGYFTSDGSPYGLNQQEETIVSNQTEITVLNTTGSVEGDMQDLADEDYLLPNDVGVSNSAGLYEGNAKNAYLVTVDYSVNGVGKTKEIYLPPVRPNDWVQIKAIFKEDINNCVFHIIAVPWERKVMDDIIFD
;
A
#
# COMPACT_ATOMS: atom_id res chain seq x y z
N MET A 1 -66.39 -5.48 -61.11
CA MET A 1 -66.97 -4.46 -60.20
C MET A 1 -65.82 -3.92 -59.35
N ARG A 2 -65.30 -2.73 -59.68
CA ARG A 2 -65.58 -1.40 -59.08
C ARG A 2 -64.92 -1.16 -57.71
N ARG A 3 -63.93 -0.24 -57.74
CA ARG A 3 -63.63 0.90 -56.83
C ARG A 3 -63.32 0.60 -55.36
N SER A 4 -62.12 0.92 -54.85
CA SER A 4 -61.56 2.25 -54.49
C SER A 4 -62.17 2.92 -53.25
N THR A 5 -61.38 3.10 -52.19
CA THR A 5 -61.24 4.26 -51.28
C THR A 5 -60.27 3.82 -50.16
N GLY A 6 -59.20 4.48 -49.78
CA GLY A 6 -58.83 5.90 -49.86
C GLY A 6 -59.15 6.58 -48.53
N ILE A 7 -58.14 6.96 -47.75
CA ILE A 7 -58.10 8.22 -46.97
C ILE A 7 -56.62 8.66 -46.87
N ARG A 8 -56.40 9.91 -47.28
CA ARG A 8 -55.19 10.73 -47.19
C ARG A 8 -55.34 11.72 -46.03
N SER A 9 -54.20 12.20 -45.51
CA SER A 9 -53.88 13.59 -45.04
C SER A 9 -52.76 13.48 -44.00
N ALA A 10 -51.52 13.95 -44.14
CA ALA A 10 -50.92 15.12 -44.77
C ALA A 10 -51.33 16.47 -44.17
N VAL A 11 -50.33 17.36 -44.06
CA VAL A 11 -50.38 18.84 -43.89
C VAL A 11 -50.32 19.29 -42.40
N ARG A 12 -49.47 20.21 -41.90
CA ARG A 12 -48.69 21.32 -42.49
C ARG A 12 -47.57 21.80 -41.55
N LEU A 13 -46.49 22.27 -42.14
CA LEU A 13 -45.59 23.32 -41.64
C LEU A 13 -46.35 24.63 -41.38
N ILE A 14 -46.04 25.36 -40.30
CA ILE A 14 -46.10 26.83 -40.26
C ILE A 14 -44.85 27.36 -39.54
N TYR A 15 -44.11 28.20 -40.26
CA TYR A 15 -43.02 29.08 -39.82
C TYR A 15 -43.57 30.31 -39.08
N THR A 16 -42.84 30.84 -38.10
CA THR A 16 -42.71 32.30 -37.93
C THR A 16 -41.42 32.65 -37.17
N GLU A 17 -40.62 33.52 -37.77
CA GLU A 17 -39.41 34.17 -37.22
C GLU A 17 -39.77 35.17 -36.10
N THR A 18 -38.94 35.55 -35.13
CA THR A 18 -37.72 36.41 -35.11
C THR A 18 -37.39 36.57 -33.59
N ALA A 19 -36.18 36.72 -33.05
CA ALA A 19 -35.09 37.67 -33.26
C ALA A 19 -33.83 37.13 -32.52
N LYS A 20 -32.62 37.10 -33.11
CA LYS A 20 -31.51 38.09 -32.92
C LYS A 20 -31.30 38.46 -31.43
N VAL A 21 -30.11 38.33 -30.80
CA VAL A 21 -28.78 38.74 -31.26
C VAL A 21 -27.69 38.44 -30.17
N LEU A 22 -26.45 38.20 -30.61
CA LEU A 22 -25.12 38.27 -29.92
C LEU A 22 -24.85 37.32 -28.71
N GLY A 23 -23.67 36.69 -28.58
CA GLY A 23 -22.35 37.07 -29.09
C GLY A 23 -21.29 35.95 -29.15
N ALA A 24 -20.48 36.11 -30.19
CA ALA A 24 -19.07 35.79 -30.39
C ALA A 24 -18.48 34.44 -29.93
N ALA A 25 -18.26 33.59 -30.93
CA ALA A 25 -17.31 32.50 -30.95
C ALA A 25 -15.85 32.99 -31.09
N ALA A 26 -14.94 32.14 -30.63
CA ALA A 26 -13.48 32.23 -30.70
C ALA A 26 -12.89 32.23 -32.13
N ALA A 27 -11.70 32.79 -32.28
CA ALA A 27 -10.61 32.35 -33.17
C ALA A 27 -9.36 33.22 -32.89
N VAL A 28 -8.33 32.67 -32.22
CA VAL A 28 -7.09 32.13 -32.81
C VAL A 28 -6.35 33.14 -33.71
N LEU A 29 -5.23 33.66 -33.20
CA LEU A 29 -4.14 34.15 -34.04
C LEU A 29 -2.81 33.58 -33.53
N LEU A 30 -2.35 32.56 -34.25
CA LEU A 30 -1.00 31.99 -34.16
C LEU A 30 -0.01 32.98 -34.80
N LEU A 31 1.02 33.39 -34.07
CA LEU A 31 2.21 34.01 -34.64
C LEU A 31 3.44 33.35 -34.00
N ILE A 32 4.03 32.41 -34.73
CA ILE A 32 5.39 31.92 -34.49
C ILE A 32 6.29 32.73 -35.42
N THR A 33 7.23 33.49 -34.86
CA THR A 33 8.55 33.67 -35.47
C THR A 33 9.62 33.56 -34.38
N VAL A 34 10.66 32.83 -34.76
CA VAL A 34 11.72 32.23 -33.96
C VAL A 34 12.88 33.22 -33.82
N SER A 35 13.56 33.27 -32.66
CA SER A 35 15.03 33.16 -32.53
C SER A 35 15.53 33.67 -31.18
N GLY A 36 16.11 32.77 -30.39
CA GLY A 36 16.88 33.13 -29.20
C GLY A 36 17.13 31.90 -28.33
N CYS A 37 18.22 31.18 -28.59
CA CYS A 37 18.66 30.05 -27.76
C CYS A 37 18.81 30.46 -26.29
N ARG A 38 17.96 29.91 -25.43
CA ARG A 38 18.31 29.58 -24.05
C ARG A 38 17.53 28.33 -23.66
N LYS A 39 18.24 27.29 -23.24
CA LYS A 39 17.64 26.14 -22.56
C LYS A 39 17.09 26.67 -21.24
N GLU A 40 15.80 26.98 -21.20
CA GLU A 40 15.04 27.06 -19.96
C GLU A 40 14.53 25.66 -19.65
N ASN A 41 14.77 25.24 -18.42
CA ASN A 41 14.15 24.05 -17.86
C ASN A 41 12.64 24.25 -17.96
N VAL A 42 11.97 23.33 -18.66
CA VAL A 42 10.52 23.23 -18.63
C VAL A 42 10.14 22.86 -17.20
N VAL A 43 9.79 23.86 -16.41
CA VAL A 43 8.92 23.65 -15.25
C VAL A 43 7.62 23.15 -15.86
N ALA A 44 7.23 21.91 -15.55
CA ALA A 44 5.94 21.39 -15.95
C ALA A 44 4.86 22.41 -15.56
N ASP A 45 4.02 22.79 -16.51
CA ASP A 45 2.91 23.73 -16.30
C ASP A 45 2.03 23.20 -15.15
N ILE A 46 2.24 23.72 -13.95
CA ILE A 46 1.33 23.54 -12.82
C ILE A 46 0.05 24.27 -13.23
N PRO A 47 -1.11 23.60 -13.33
CA PRO A 47 -2.33 24.30 -13.66
C PRO A 47 -2.64 25.30 -12.52
N VAL A 48 -2.60 26.59 -12.86
CA VAL A 48 -2.92 27.69 -11.94
C VAL A 48 -4.44 27.68 -11.73
N PHE A 49 -4.90 26.92 -10.74
CA PHE A 49 -6.22 27.05 -10.16
C PHE A 49 -6.07 27.88 -8.88
N GLY A 50 -6.77 29.02 -8.81
CA GLY A 50 -6.65 29.97 -7.71
C GLY A 50 -7.35 29.51 -6.43
N GLY A 51 -6.53 29.27 -5.42
CA GLY A 51 -6.83 29.04 -4.01
C GLY A 51 -5.85 29.84 -3.13
N PRO A 52 -6.09 29.97 -1.81
CA PRO A 52 -5.37 30.94 -0.99
C PRO A 52 -3.90 30.60 -0.68
N THR A 53 -3.47 29.33 -0.76
CA THR A 53 -2.12 28.94 -0.27
C THR A 53 -1.60 27.64 -0.90
N ASP A 54 -0.29 27.58 -1.13
CA ASP A 54 0.46 26.37 -1.50
C ASP A 54 1.01 25.67 -0.26
N VAL A 55 1.00 24.33 -0.24
CA VAL A 55 1.61 23.52 0.81
C VAL A 55 2.66 22.57 0.25
N MET A 56 3.62 22.20 1.09
CA MET A 56 4.60 21.16 0.79
C MET A 56 4.39 19.99 1.74
N LEU A 57 3.92 18.86 1.22
CA LEU A 57 3.86 17.62 1.97
C LEU A 57 5.25 16.98 1.97
N VAL A 58 5.71 16.56 3.15
CA VAL A 58 7.02 15.94 3.33
C VAL A 58 6.81 14.57 3.96
N LEU A 59 7.28 13.53 3.29
CA LEU A 59 7.29 12.19 3.85
C LEU A 59 8.30 12.11 4.98
N SER A 60 7.83 11.74 6.17
CA SER A 60 8.64 11.63 7.37
C SER A 60 9.03 10.18 7.64
N ASP A 61 10.26 9.99 8.14
CA ASP A 61 10.75 8.71 8.62
C ASP A 61 10.42 8.58 10.12
N ASN A 62 9.34 7.85 10.44
CA ASN A 62 8.95 7.36 11.78
C ASN A 62 9.48 8.17 12.98
N GLY A 63 8.95 9.38 13.20
CA GLY A 63 9.12 10.11 14.46
C GLY A 63 10.54 10.53 14.86
N LYS A 64 11.59 10.35 14.05
CA LYS A 64 12.85 11.09 14.28
C LYS A 64 12.65 12.48 13.71
N THR A 65 12.40 13.43 14.60
CA THR A 65 12.50 14.86 14.31
C THR A 65 13.76 15.08 13.48
N GLN A 66 13.60 15.50 12.23
CA GLN A 66 14.73 15.97 11.44
C GLN A 66 15.33 17.14 12.23
N LYS A 67 16.40 16.87 12.96
CA LYS A 67 17.33 17.92 13.34
C LYS A 67 17.77 18.52 12.01
N LYS A 68 17.66 19.84 11.97
CA LYS A 68 18.09 20.74 10.91
C LYS A 68 19.58 20.47 10.58
N THR A 69 19.85 19.45 9.79
CA THR A 69 21.14 19.20 9.15
C THR A 69 20.84 18.94 7.69
N PRO A 70 21.31 19.80 6.77
CA PRO A 70 21.37 19.43 5.37
C PRO A 70 22.39 18.28 5.25
N ASP A 71 22.14 17.36 4.34
CA ASP A 71 23.01 16.24 3.98
C ASP A 71 22.97 15.03 4.92
N THR A 72 21.95 14.20 4.75
CA THR A 72 22.13 12.75 4.88
C THR A 72 21.08 12.07 4.02
N LYS A 73 21.49 11.59 2.84
CA LYS A 73 20.64 10.81 1.95
C LYS A 73 20.49 9.42 2.55
N ALA A 74 19.43 9.18 3.32
CA ALA A 74 19.05 7.82 3.68
C ALA A 74 18.66 7.08 2.39
N VAL A 75 19.55 6.23 1.88
CA VAL A 75 19.26 5.33 0.77
C VAL A 75 18.31 4.26 1.30
N ILE A 76 17.07 4.26 0.81
CA ILE A 76 16.15 3.15 1.01
C ILE A 76 16.64 2.03 0.09
N VAL A 77 17.27 0.99 0.66
CA VAL A 77 17.89 -0.13 -0.10
C VAL A 77 16.91 -1.30 -0.32
N ASP A 78 15.66 -1.16 0.09
CA ASP A 78 14.67 -2.22 0.00
C ASP A 78 13.58 -1.80 -1.00
N GLU A 79 13.48 -2.51 -2.13
CA GLU A 79 12.55 -2.20 -3.23
C GLU A 79 11.09 -2.13 -2.74
N ILE A 80 10.79 -2.87 -1.66
CA ILE A 80 9.50 -3.00 -1.00
C ILE A 80 9.13 -1.72 -0.21
N GLN A 81 10.04 -0.74 -0.10
CA GLN A 81 9.78 0.57 0.49
C GLN A 81 9.80 1.71 -0.53
N THR A 82 9.99 1.41 -1.81
CA THR A 82 9.92 2.41 -2.88
C THR A 82 8.48 2.87 -3.08
N ILE A 83 8.31 4.18 -3.19
CA ILE A 83 7.04 4.81 -3.59
C ILE A 83 7.19 5.11 -5.08
N HIS A 84 6.39 4.43 -5.91
CA HIS A 84 6.35 4.60 -7.35
C HIS A 84 5.25 5.57 -7.77
N SER A 85 4.12 5.57 -7.05
CA SER A 85 3.03 6.52 -7.24
C SER A 85 2.51 7.05 -5.91
N ILE A 86 1.96 8.27 -5.91
CA ILE A 86 1.29 8.85 -4.74
C ILE A 86 0.11 9.73 -5.16
N LYS A 87 -1.03 9.53 -4.50
CA LYS A 87 -2.22 10.38 -4.58
C LYS A 87 -2.44 11.03 -3.24
N ILE A 88 -2.70 12.33 -3.27
CA ILE A 88 -2.90 13.15 -2.08
C ILE A 88 -4.22 13.89 -2.24
N TYR A 89 -5.11 13.70 -1.28
CA TYR A 89 -6.40 14.37 -1.19
C TYR A 89 -6.44 15.24 0.05
N ALA A 90 -6.87 16.48 -0.10
CA ALA A 90 -7.10 17.39 1.01
C ALA A 90 -8.58 17.76 1.07
N PHE A 91 -9.22 17.59 2.23
CA PHE A 91 -10.60 17.99 2.47
C PHE A 91 -10.68 18.99 3.63
N LYS A 92 -11.61 19.94 3.57
CA LYS A 92 -11.90 20.77 4.76
C LYS A 92 -12.38 19.87 5.91
N HIS A 93 -11.84 20.08 7.12
CA HIS A 93 -12.07 19.17 8.24
C HIS A 93 -13.54 18.95 8.55
N GLY A 94 -13.95 17.69 8.67
CA GLY A 94 -15.34 17.28 8.91
C GLY A 94 -16.32 17.54 7.76
N LEU A 95 -15.85 17.98 6.59
CA LEU A 95 -16.68 18.27 5.41
C LEU A 95 -16.27 17.40 4.21
N GLU A 96 -17.22 17.15 3.30
CA GLU A 96 -16.99 16.49 2.01
C GLU A 96 -16.39 17.43 0.94
N GLU A 97 -16.04 18.66 1.32
CA GLU A 97 -15.50 19.67 0.40
C GLU A 97 -14.01 19.45 0.17
N LEU A 98 -13.65 19.12 -1.07
CA LEU A 98 -12.25 18.96 -1.50
C LEU A 98 -11.55 20.33 -1.51
N ALA A 99 -10.50 20.44 -0.70
CA ALA A 99 -9.61 21.58 -0.65
C ALA A 99 -8.48 21.49 -1.67
N GLY A 100 -8.03 20.28 -2.04
CA GLY A 100 -6.98 20.10 -3.03
C GLY A 100 -6.78 18.63 -3.39
N PHE A 101 -6.18 18.38 -4.56
CA PHE A 101 -5.84 17.05 -5.03
C PHE A 101 -4.57 17.12 -5.87
N VAL A 102 -3.72 16.11 -5.75
CA VAL A 102 -2.58 15.89 -6.65
C VAL A 102 -2.33 14.40 -6.84
N ASP A 103 -1.95 14.03 -8.05
CA ASP A 103 -1.57 12.69 -8.47
C ASP A 103 -0.16 12.74 -9.06
N TYR A 104 0.75 11.98 -8.46
CA TYR A 104 2.11 11.77 -8.94
C TYR A 104 2.22 10.30 -9.36
N PRO A 105 2.05 9.98 -10.66
CA PRO A 105 2.05 8.61 -11.14
C PRO A 105 3.46 7.99 -11.22
N ASP A 106 4.50 8.83 -11.30
CA ASP A 106 5.90 8.44 -11.42
C ASP A 106 6.75 9.23 -10.42
N VAL A 107 6.92 8.67 -9.21
CA VAL A 107 7.70 9.27 -8.13
C VAL A 107 9.17 8.86 -8.26
N GLU A 108 10.08 9.83 -8.22
CA GLU A 108 11.51 9.53 -8.24
C GLU A 108 11.95 8.83 -6.94
N ALA A 109 12.92 7.92 -7.03
CA ALA A 109 13.31 7.06 -5.90
C ALA A 109 13.68 7.84 -4.60
N ASP A 110 14.26 9.03 -4.72
CA ASP A 110 14.62 9.91 -3.61
C ASP A 110 13.65 11.09 -3.40
N GLN A 111 12.57 11.19 -4.17
CA GLN A 111 11.56 12.22 -3.97
C GLN A 111 10.82 12.00 -2.63
N ARG A 112 10.83 13.02 -1.78
CA ARG A 112 10.15 13.03 -0.47
C ARG A 112 9.22 14.22 -0.26
N ASN A 113 9.25 15.18 -1.19
CA ASN A 113 8.47 16.42 -1.12
C ASN A 113 7.45 16.45 -2.25
N PHE A 114 6.22 16.82 -1.91
CA PHE A 114 5.10 16.88 -2.84
C PHE A 114 4.39 18.22 -2.68
N HIS A 115 4.27 18.95 -3.77
CA HIS A 115 3.65 20.27 -3.79
C HIS A 115 2.16 20.12 -4.06
N MET A 116 1.33 20.80 -3.27
CA MET A 116 -0.11 20.81 -3.46
C MET A 116 -0.63 22.24 -3.33
N HIS A 117 -1.49 22.62 -4.25
CA HIS A 117 -2.28 23.83 -4.14
C HIS A 117 -3.57 23.57 -3.36
N LEU A 118 -3.92 24.46 -2.42
CA LEU A 118 -5.16 24.37 -1.65
C LEU A 118 -6.09 25.53 -1.99
N ASN A 119 -7.36 25.19 -2.23
CA ASN A 119 -8.48 26.11 -2.42
C ASN A 119 -9.16 26.52 -1.10
N ALA A 120 -8.58 26.11 0.03
CA ALA A 120 -9.11 26.37 1.36
C ALA A 120 -8.01 26.47 2.42
N SER A 121 -8.31 27.23 3.46
CA SER A 121 -7.52 27.37 4.68
C SER A 121 -8.27 26.77 5.89
N GLY A 122 -7.69 26.88 7.08
CA GLY A 122 -8.23 26.36 8.33
C GLY A 122 -7.82 24.90 8.57
N GLN A 123 -8.66 24.13 9.26
CA GLN A 123 -8.38 22.72 9.49
C GLN A 123 -8.62 21.91 8.21
N ILE A 124 -7.59 21.23 7.73
CA ILE A 124 -7.59 20.42 6.52
C ILE A 124 -7.16 18.99 6.86
N ASP A 125 -7.93 18.03 6.35
CA ASP A 125 -7.72 16.59 6.44
C ASP A 125 -7.00 16.08 5.19
N PHE A 126 -5.85 15.44 5.35
CA PHE A 126 -5.05 14.89 4.24
C PHE A 126 -5.14 13.36 4.20
N TYR A 127 -5.65 12.80 3.11
CA TYR A 127 -5.60 11.38 2.81
C TYR A 127 -4.52 11.13 1.75
N VAL A 128 -3.56 10.28 2.07
CA VAL A 128 -2.41 9.97 1.22
C VAL A 128 -2.38 8.48 0.94
N ILE A 129 -2.34 8.11 -0.33
CA ILE A 129 -2.24 6.73 -0.81
C ILE A 129 -1.00 6.64 -1.70
N ALA A 130 -0.13 5.67 -1.44
CA ALA A 130 1.00 5.35 -2.28
C ALA A 130 0.87 3.95 -2.87
N ASN A 131 1.37 3.78 -4.09
CA ASN A 131 1.37 2.52 -4.83
C ASN A 131 -0.04 1.90 -4.97
N ASP A 132 -0.99 2.70 -5.45
CA ASP A 132 -2.41 2.33 -5.56
C ASP A 132 -2.74 1.38 -6.73
N ILE A 133 -1.73 0.83 -7.41
CA ILE A 133 -1.87 -0.06 -8.57
C ILE A 133 -2.67 -1.35 -8.29
N PHE A 134 -2.89 -1.66 -7.00
CA PHE A 134 -3.65 -2.81 -6.52
C PHE A 134 -5.06 -2.46 -6.03
N ALA A 135 -5.52 -1.22 -6.24
CA ALA A 135 -6.86 -0.81 -5.87
C ALA A 135 -7.91 -1.71 -6.55
N ASP A 136 -8.89 -2.17 -5.77
CA ASP A 136 -9.98 -2.99 -6.31
C ASP A 136 -10.73 -2.17 -7.37
N THR A 137 -10.73 -2.69 -8.61
CA THR A 137 -11.11 -2.00 -9.86
C THR A 137 -12.54 -1.44 -9.92
N GLY A 138 -13.33 -1.57 -8.84
CA GLY A 138 -14.67 -1.04 -8.71
C GLY A 138 -14.75 0.49 -8.63
N ASN A 139 -13.73 1.16 -8.06
CA ASN A 139 -13.70 2.62 -7.93
C ASN A 139 -12.31 3.18 -8.27
N VAL A 140 -12.15 3.73 -9.48
CA VAL A 140 -10.94 4.48 -9.83
C VAL A 140 -10.93 5.77 -9.02
N LEU A 141 -9.93 5.92 -8.14
CA LEU A 141 -9.72 7.13 -7.37
C LEU A 141 -9.11 8.24 -8.25
N ASP A 142 -9.79 9.38 -8.28
CA ASP A 142 -9.46 10.59 -9.04
C ASP A 142 -9.84 11.87 -8.27
N GLU A 143 -9.63 13.04 -8.86
CA GLU A 143 -9.93 14.35 -8.25
C GLU A 143 -11.40 14.54 -7.82
N LYS A 144 -12.34 13.71 -8.31
CA LYS A 144 -13.77 13.80 -8.00
C LYS A 144 -14.19 12.85 -6.88
N SER A 145 -13.27 11.99 -6.45
CA SER A 145 -13.51 11.02 -5.39
C SER A 145 -13.88 11.71 -4.09
N ARG A 146 -14.95 11.22 -3.47
CA ARG A 146 -15.45 11.77 -2.22
C ARG A 146 -14.62 11.27 -1.05
N ARG A 147 -14.60 12.03 0.05
CA ARG A 147 -13.91 11.64 1.29
C ARG A 147 -14.28 10.22 1.71
N LYS A 148 -15.58 9.94 1.78
CA LYS A 148 -16.09 8.62 2.15
C LYS A 148 -15.67 7.51 1.17
N GLU A 149 -15.52 7.82 -0.12
CA GLU A 149 -15.06 6.83 -1.10
C GLU A 149 -13.58 6.49 -0.85
N ILE A 150 -12.74 7.49 -0.59
CA ILE A 150 -11.33 7.33 -0.25
C ILE A 150 -11.15 6.53 1.04
N GLU A 151 -11.89 6.89 2.10
CA GLU A 151 -11.86 6.17 3.40
C GLU A 151 -12.25 4.69 3.27
N ASN A 152 -13.16 4.37 2.35
CA ASN A 152 -13.62 3.00 2.12
C ASN A 152 -12.86 2.30 0.98
N THR A 153 -11.83 2.93 0.40
CA THR A 153 -11.07 2.34 -0.69
C THR A 153 -10.25 1.15 -0.22
N ARG A 154 -10.19 0.13 -1.07
CA ARG A 154 -9.56 -1.16 -0.79
C ARG A 154 -8.61 -1.56 -1.90
N PHE A 155 -7.75 -2.51 -1.57
CA PHE A 155 -6.85 -3.17 -2.49
C PHE A 155 -6.93 -4.69 -2.35
N SER A 156 -6.62 -5.39 -3.44
CA SER A 156 -6.63 -6.84 -3.56
C SER A 156 -5.61 -7.29 -4.63
N GLY A 157 -5.46 -8.60 -4.85
CA GLY A 157 -4.78 -9.10 -6.06
C GLY A 157 -3.25 -8.98 -6.11
N LEU A 158 -2.60 -8.77 -4.96
CA LEU A 158 -1.15 -8.52 -4.84
C LEU A 158 -0.25 -9.63 -5.40
N LYS A 159 -0.76 -10.86 -5.43
CA LYS A 159 -0.01 -12.05 -5.87
C LYS A 159 -0.07 -12.30 -7.38
N SER A 160 -0.94 -11.59 -8.09
CA SER A 160 -1.12 -11.75 -9.55
C SER A 160 -0.02 -11.08 -10.39
N THR A 161 0.83 -10.22 -9.80
CA THR A 161 1.75 -9.37 -10.56
C THR A 161 3.18 -9.86 -10.66
N GLY A 162 3.59 -10.90 -9.91
CA GLY A 162 4.94 -11.47 -9.97
C GLY A 162 6.04 -10.46 -9.56
N ASN A 163 6.61 -10.63 -8.37
CA ASN A 163 7.49 -9.68 -7.70
C ASN A 163 6.77 -8.37 -7.31
N MET A 164 6.37 -8.29 -6.04
CA MET A 164 5.77 -7.09 -5.47
C MET A 164 6.87 -6.04 -5.25
N THR A 165 7.10 -5.21 -6.26
CA THR A 165 8.08 -4.09 -6.21
C THR A 165 7.49 -2.81 -5.62
N ALA A 166 6.18 -2.80 -5.35
CA ALA A 166 5.45 -1.65 -4.86
C ALA A 166 4.43 -2.12 -3.82
N VAL A 167 4.59 -1.76 -2.54
CA VAL A 167 3.62 -2.13 -1.50
C VAL A 167 2.62 -0.99 -1.32
N PRO A 168 1.30 -1.28 -1.26
CA PRO A 168 0.29 -0.30 -0.89
C PRO A 168 0.62 0.35 0.45
N MET A 169 0.64 1.69 0.49
CA MET A 169 0.82 2.44 1.73
C MET A 169 -0.21 3.55 1.85
N SER A 170 -0.45 3.97 3.08
CA SER A 170 -1.29 5.13 3.36
C SER A 170 -0.84 5.82 4.64
N ASN A 171 -1.36 7.02 4.90
CA ASN A 171 -1.18 7.69 6.18
C ASN A 171 -2.19 7.22 7.24
N MET A 172 -2.57 5.93 7.21
CA MET A 172 -3.49 5.33 8.17
C MET A 172 -3.06 5.64 9.61
N HIS A 173 -4.02 6.10 10.40
CA HIS A 173 -3.77 6.66 11.72
C HIS A 173 -3.25 5.60 12.71
N THR A 174 -2.05 5.80 13.27
CA THR A 174 -1.76 5.51 14.69
C THR A 174 -0.41 6.10 15.12
N LYS A 175 -0.41 7.38 15.54
CA LYS A 175 0.64 7.84 16.47
C LYS A 175 0.25 7.37 17.87
N LYS A 176 1.17 6.68 18.58
CA LYS A 176 0.97 6.22 19.98
C LYS A 176 0.59 7.36 20.95
N ASN A 177 0.77 8.62 20.54
CA ASN A 177 0.68 9.81 21.38
C ASN A 177 -0.66 10.54 21.23
N GLY A 178 -1.56 10.10 20.33
CA GLY A 178 -2.85 10.74 20.08
C GLY A 178 -2.82 11.94 19.11
N ASP A 179 -1.64 12.30 18.58
CA ASP A 179 -1.52 13.35 17.56
C ASP A 179 -2.00 12.84 16.19
N GLY A 180 -2.81 13.64 15.49
CA GLY A 180 -3.29 13.33 14.14
C GLY A 180 -2.16 13.26 13.11
N ASN A 181 -2.06 12.16 12.34
CA ASN A 181 -1.28 12.07 11.09
C ASN A 181 -2.13 12.47 9.88
N PHE A 182 -3.11 13.36 10.10
CA PHE A 182 -4.30 13.44 9.28
C PHE A 182 -4.82 14.87 9.13
N THR A 183 -5.01 15.58 10.25
CA THR A 183 -5.58 16.92 10.27
C THR A 183 -4.53 17.96 10.62
N PHE A 184 -4.40 19.00 9.81
CA PHE A 184 -3.46 20.10 9.99
C PHE A 184 -4.19 21.44 9.88
N THR A 185 -3.69 22.48 10.54
CA THR A 185 -4.22 23.84 10.40
C THR A 185 -3.38 24.61 9.38
N ILE A 186 -4.02 25.12 8.34
CA ILE A 186 -3.43 25.88 7.25
C ILE A 186 -3.85 27.34 7.38
N GLU A 187 -2.89 28.26 7.42
CA GLU A 187 -3.15 29.70 7.51
C GLU A 187 -3.04 30.34 6.11
N GLU A 188 -3.84 31.36 5.82
CA GLU A 188 -3.97 31.99 4.49
C GLU A 188 -2.76 32.84 4.06
N ASP A 189 -2.00 33.36 5.03
CA ASP A 189 -0.95 34.37 4.80
C ASP A 189 0.38 33.95 5.45
N ASN A 190 0.97 32.84 5.00
CA ASN A 190 2.34 32.51 5.35
C ASN A 190 3.30 32.93 4.23
N ASP A 191 4.37 33.65 4.58
CA ASP A 191 5.45 34.03 3.65
C ASP A 191 6.16 32.81 3.02
N LEU A 192 5.98 31.62 3.61
CA LEU A 192 6.51 30.35 3.13
C LEU A 192 5.40 29.28 3.12
N PRO A 193 5.38 28.39 2.12
CA PRO A 193 4.44 27.26 2.09
C PRO A 193 4.50 26.44 3.38
N PRO A 194 3.37 26.21 4.07
CA PRO A 194 3.32 25.32 5.22
C PRO A 194 3.86 23.92 4.88
N ILE A 195 4.67 23.37 5.79
CA ILE A 195 5.22 22.02 5.67
C ILE A 195 4.29 21.04 6.39
N ILE A 196 3.78 20.07 5.65
CA ILE A 196 2.85 19.05 6.17
C ILE A 196 3.60 17.71 6.29
N PRO A 197 4.01 17.31 7.51
CA PRO A 197 4.70 16.03 7.70
C PRO A 197 3.69 14.88 7.62
N ILE A 198 3.90 13.97 6.66
CA ILE A 198 3.08 12.77 6.48
C ILE A 198 3.93 11.53 6.79
N GLU A 199 3.42 10.66 7.66
CA GLU A 199 3.96 9.32 7.86
C GLU A 199 3.15 8.33 7.02
N LEU A 200 3.82 7.51 6.20
CA LEU A 200 3.18 6.43 5.44
C LEU A 200 3.52 5.09 6.06
N THR A 201 2.49 4.31 6.33
CA THR A 201 2.57 2.92 6.80
C THR A 201 2.12 1.99 5.70
N ARG A 202 2.79 0.85 5.56
CA ARG A 202 2.34 -0.20 4.65
C ARG A 202 1.00 -0.73 5.12
N ALA A 203 0.06 -0.89 4.20
CA ALA A 203 -1.28 -1.40 4.50
C ALA A 203 -1.31 -2.93 4.70
N MET A 204 -0.14 -3.57 4.77
CA MET A 204 0.08 -5.01 4.74
C MET A 204 1.14 -5.46 5.75
N ALA A 205 1.17 -6.75 6.05
CA ALA A 205 2.25 -7.38 6.79
C ALA A 205 3.20 -8.16 5.85
N ARG A 206 4.42 -8.43 6.34
CA ARG A 206 5.39 -9.32 5.71
C ARG A 206 5.39 -10.68 6.43
N LEU A 207 5.54 -11.76 5.68
CA LEU A 207 5.73 -13.12 6.19
C LEU A 207 7.10 -13.66 5.73
N SER A 208 7.88 -14.19 6.67
CA SER A 208 9.15 -14.84 6.36
C SER A 208 9.35 -16.15 7.14
N PHE A 209 10.25 -16.98 6.63
CA PHE A 209 10.54 -18.29 7.18
C PHE A 209 12.04 -18.48 7.40
N SER A 210 12.41 -18.95 8.58
CA SER A 210 13.81 -19.23 8.92
C SER A 210 13.93 -20.60 9.59
N PHE A 211 14.87 -21.42 9.11
CA PHE A 211 15.00 -22.81 9.53
C PHE A 211 16.43 -23.16 9.92
N ALA A 212 16.60 -24.03 10.91
CA ALA A 212 17.89 -24.60 11.27
C ALA A 212 17.75 -26.06 11.71
N LYS A 213 18.83 -26.83 11.62
CA LYS A 213 18.91 -28.20 12.15
C LYS A 213 19.80 -28.26 13.38
N SER A 214 19.52 -29.13 14.34
CA SER A 214 20.36 -29.30 15.54
C SER A 214 21.45 -30.35 15.38
N ALA A 215 21.32 -31.22 14.38
CA ALA A 215 22.25 -32.31 14.09
C ALA A 215 22.69 -32.27 12.62
N ASP A 216 23.97 -32.53 12.38
CA ASP A 216 24.55 -32.39 11.04
C ASP A 216 24.15 -33.53 10.10
N ASP A 217 24.02 -34.75 10.64
CA ASP A 217 23.70 -35.95 9.87
C ASP A 217 22.25 -35.98 9.35
N ASP A 218 21.37 -35.13 9.89
CA ASP A 218 19.98 -35.05 9.47
C ASP A 218 19.84 -34.31 8.13
N LYS A 219 19.18 -34.98 7.18
CA LYS A 219 18.80 -34.41 5.89
C LYS A 219 17.38 -33.88 5.97
N ILE A 220 17.26 -32.56 6.07
CA ILE A 220 15.98 -31.87 6.20
C ILE A 220 15.72 -31.06 4.94
N PHE A 221 14.52 -31.23 4.38
CA PHE A 221 14.06 -30.44 3.25
C PHE A 221 12.73 -29.79 3.57
N ILE A 222 12.59 -28.50 3.28
CA ILE A 222 11.28 -27.87 3.14
C ILE A 222 10.82 -28.16 1.72
N ASN A 223 9.71 -28.89 1.56
CA ASN A 223 9.20 -29.29 0.26
C ASN A 223 8.26 -28.23 -0.30
N SER A 224 7.35 -27.74 0.55
CA SER A 224 6.42 -26.67 0.20
C SER A 224 5.91 -25.94 1.43
N ILE A 225 5.48 -24.71 1.22
CA ILE A 225 4.73 -23.94 2.21
C ILE A 225 3.49 -23.39 1.53
N THR A 226 2.33 -23.57 2.17
CA THR A 226 1.06 -23.08 1.67
C THR A 226 0.31 -22.24 2.70
N ILE A 227 -0.54 -21.35 2.22
CA ILE A 227 -1.36 -20.43 3.01
C ILE A 227 -2.84 -20.62 2.65
N GLN A 228 -3.69 -20.57 3.65
CA GLN A 228 -5.15 -20.55 3.52
C GLN A 228 -5.76 -19.43 4.38
N ASN A 229 -7.03 -19.10 4.11
CA ASN A 229 -7.82 -18.09 4.81
C ASN A 229 -7.27 -16.66 4.68
N GLU A 230 -6.70 -16.33 3.53
CA GLU A 230 -6.33 -14.96 3.22
C GLU A 230 -7.60 -14.11 2.99
N PRO A 231 -7.71 -12.90 3.57
CA PRO A 231 -8.75 -11.95 3.20
C PRO A 231 -8.78 -11.67 1.70
N GLU A 232 -9.94 -11.38 1.11
CA GLU A 232 -10.00 -11.08 -0.33
C GLU A 232 -9.51 -9.65 -0.64
N SER A 233 -9.61 -8.76 0.35
CA SER A 233 -9.18 -7.36 0.24
C SER A 233 -8.89 -6.75 1.61
N ALA A 234 -8.17 -5.63 1.61
CA ALA A 234 -7.97 -4.78 2.78
C ALA A 234 -8.15 -3.31 2.43
N GLY A 235 -8.53 -2.48 3.40
CA GLY A 235 -8.68 -1.04 3.21
C GLY A 235 -7.39 -0.26 3.45
N TYR A 236 -7.23 0.86 2.74
CA TYR A 236 -6.11 1.78 2.97
C TYR A 236 -6.25 2.56 4.29
N PHE A 237 -7.47 2.82 4.75
CA PHE A 237 -7.76 3.67 5.91
C PHE A 237 -8.64 2.98 6.98
N THR A 238 -8.86 1.68 6.86
CA THR A 238 -9.69 0.90 7.79
C THR A 238 -8.84 0.35 8.93
N SER A 239 -9.12 0.78 10.16
CA SER A 239 -8.49 0.21 11.36
C SER A 239 -9.12 -1.11 11.80
N ASP A 240 -10.32 -1.41 11.33
CA ASP A 240 -11.00 -2.68 11.53
C ASP A 240 -10.38 -3.72 10.60
N GLY A 241 -9.40 -4.47 11.11
CA GLY A 241 -8.79 -5.62 10.43
C GLY A 241 -9.74 -6.80 10.22
N SER A 242 -11.05 -6.59 10.27
CA SER A 242 -12.03 -7.65 10.03
C SER A 242 -11.94 -8.09 8.57
N PRO A 243 -11.73 -9.39 8.31
CA PRO A 243 -11.47 -9.87 6.96
C PRO A 243 -12.70 -9.64 6.07
N TYR A 244 -12.48 -8.97 4.93
CA TYR A 244 -13.50 -8.82 3.90
C TYR A 244 -13.44 -10.00 2.95
N GLY A 245 -14.36 -10.93 3.15
CA GLY A 245 -14.28 -12.23 2.47
C GLY A 245 -13.08 -13.03 2.98
N LEU A 246 -13.08 -14.33 2.73
CA LEU A 246 -11.95 -15.19 3.01
C LEU A 246 -11.77 -16.11 1.83
N ASN A 247 -10.58 -16.03 1.23
CA ASN A 247 -10.14 -17.02 0.29
C ASN A 247 -9.73 -18.28 1.06
N GLN A 248 -10.62 -19.27 1.06
CA GLN A 248 -10.36 -20.59 1.63
C GLN A 248 -9.54 -21.49 0.70
N GLN A 249 -9.20 -21.01 -0.50
CA GLN A 249 -8.34 -21.76 -1.40
C GLN A 249 -6.91 -21.75 -0.86
N GLU A 250 -6.27 -22.92 -0.94
CA GLU A 250 -4.87 -23.08 -0.61
C GLU A 250 -3.99 -22.49 -1.72
N GLU A 251 -3.02 -21.68 -1.29
CA GLU A 251 -2.04 -21.07 -2.15
C GLU A 251 -0.63 -21.50 -1.75
N THR A 252 0.17 -21.91 -2.73
CA THR A 252 1.56 -22.30 -2.52
C THR A 252 2.48 -21.09 -2.64
N ILE A 253 3.18 -20.75 -1.56
CA ILE A 253 4.14 -19.64 -1.50
C ILE A 253 5.58 -20.10 -1.68
N VAL A 254 5.89 -21.33 -1.24
CA VAL A 254 7.16 -22.02 -1.49
C VAL A 254 6.84 -23.32 -2.18
N SER A 255 7.39 -23.51 -3.38
CA SER A 255 7.15 -24.72 -4.20
C SER A 255 8.43 -25.49 -4.53
N ASN A 256 9.60 -24.90 -4.28
CA ASN A 256 10.89 -25.52 -4.56
C ASN A 256 11.44 -26.19 -3.30
N GLN A 257 11.81 -27.46 -3.44
CA GLN A 257 12.44 -28.20 -2.37
C GLN A 257 13.76 -27.53 -1.96
N THR A 258 13.85 -27.13 -0.70
CA THR A 258 15.02 -26.42 -0.14
C THR A 258 15.65 -27.25 0.97
N GLU A 259 16.93 -27.61 0.83
CA GLU A 259 17.69 -28.28 1.88
C GLU A 259 18.07 -27.30 2.99
N ILE A 260 17.88 -27.73 4.24
CA ILE A 260 18.31 -26.96 5.41
C ILE A 260 19.72 -27.39 5.80
N THR A 261 20.64 -26.45 5.68
CA THR A 261 22.08 -26.69 5.86
C THR A 261 22.64 -26.04 7.13
N VAL A 262 21.98 -25.02 7.66
CA VAL A 262 22.44 -24.29 8.85
C VAL A 262 22.27 -25.13 10.11
N LEU A 263 23.39 -25.39 10.79
CA LEU A 263 23.45 -26.11 12.06
C LEU A 263 23.36 -25.11 13.23
N ASN A 264 22.34 -25.25 14.07
CA ASN A 264 22.14 -24.46 15.27
C ASN A 264 22.16 -25.37 16.51
N THR A 265 23.34 -25.48 17.12
CA THR A 265 23.58 -26.31 18.32
C THR A 265 23.14 -25.64 19.62
N THR A 266 22.81 -24.36 19.60
CA THR A 266 22.34 -23.62 20.79
C THR A 266 20.90 -23.97 21.15
N GLY A 267 20.12 -24.47 20.19
CA GLY A 267 18.70 -24.74 20.35
C GLY A 267 17.83 -23.50 20.52
N SER A 268 18.36 -22.30 20.22
CA SER A 268 17.68 -21.01 20.32
C SER A 268 17.36 -20.43 18.95
N VAL A 269 16.16 -19.88 18.78
CA VAL A 269 15.72 -19.18 17.55
C VAL A 269 16.38 -17.80 17.34
N GLU A 270 17.20 -17.37 18.30
CA GLU A 270 18.09 -16.22 18.18
C GLU A 270 19.49 -16.61 17.67
N GLY A 271 19.78 -17.90 17.51
CA GLY A 271 21.02 -18.38 16.87
C GLY A 271 20.94 -18.36 15.35
N ASP A 272 21.98 -18.85 14.69
CA ASP A 272 22.05 -18.90 13.22
C ASP A 272 20.86 -19.70 12.64
N MET A 273 20.22 -19.12 11.61
CA MET A 273 19.14 -19.75 10.87
C MET A 273 19.30 -19.48 9.36
N GLN A 274 18.81 -20.40 8.55
CA GLN A 274 18.71 -20.25 7.10
C GLN A 274 17.37 -19.60 6.77
N ASP A 275 17.39 -18.38 6.25
CA ASP A 275 16.19 -17.75 5.70
C ASP A 275 15.83 -18.37 4.35
N LEU A 276 14.54 -18.61 4.12
CA LEU A 276 14.06 -18.92 2.78
C LEU A 276 14.05 -17.63 1.93
N ALA A 277 14.42 -17.76 0.66
CA ALA A 277 14.46 -16.63 -0.27
C ALA A 277 13.05 -16.12 -0.65
N ASP A 278 12.05 -17.00 -0.61
CA ASP A 278 10.67 -16.66 -0.90
C ASP A 278 10.03 -16.01 0.33
N GLU A 279 9.57 -14.78 0.15
CA GLU A 279 8.78 -14.04 1.13
C GLU A 279 7.38 -13.83 0.59
N ASP A 280 6.41 -13.74 1.49
CA ASP A 280 5.03 -13.42 1.11
C ASP A 280 4.52 -12.21 1.91
N TYR A 281 3.44 -11.62 1.45
CA TYR A 281 2.80 -10.49 2.08
C TYR A 281 1.38 -10.85 2.45
N LEU A 282 1.00 -10.49 3.68
CA LEU A 282 -0.30 -10.83 4.23
C LEU A 282 -1.17 -9.60 4.30
N LEU A 283 -2.41 -9.75 3.85
CA LEU A 283 -3.47 -8.80 4.14
C LEU A 283 -3.81 -8.82 5.65
N PRO A 284 -4.17 -7.66 6.24
CA PRO A 284 -4.61 -7.60 7.63
C PRO A 284 -5.78 -8.55 7.94
N ASN A 285 -5.68 -9.26 9.07
CA ASN A 285 -6.72 -10.16 9.58
C ASN A 285 -6.73 -10.11 11.12
N ASP A 286 -7.81 -9.62 11.71
CA ASP A 286 -7.99 -9.49 13.16
C ASP A 286 -8.23 -10.84 13.87
N VAL A 287 -8.53 -11.89 13.12
CA VAL A 287 -8.69 -13.25 13.63
C VAL A 287 -7.33 -13.95 13.66
N GLY A 288 -6.93 -14.43 14.84
CA GLY A 288 -5.72 -15.23 14.99
C GLY A 288 -5.61 -15.91 16.34
N VAL A 289 -4.57 -16.72 16.51
CA VAL A 289 -4.32 -17.50 17.73
C VAL A 289 -3.23 -16.81 18.55
N SER A 290 -3.48 -16.59 19.83
CA SER A 290 -2.60 -15.82 20.72
C SER A 290 -1.43 -16.64 21.30
N ASN A 291 -1.30 -17.93 20.98
CA ASN A 291 -0.23 -18.75 21.55
C ASN A 291 0.98 -18.86 20.63
N SER A 292 2.15 -18.72 21.24
CA SER A 292 3.47 -18.76 20.58
C SER A 292 3.86 -20.15 20.04
N ALA A 293 3.04 -21.18 20.31
CA ALA A 293 3.26 -22.56 19.89
C ALA A 293 2.44 -22.95 18.65
N GLY A 294 1.53 -22.08 18.17
CA GLY A 294 0.66 -22.35 17.03
C GLY A 294 -0.28 -23.55 17.23
N LEU A 295 -0.59 -23.93 18.47
CA LEU A 295 -1.46 -25.08 18.80
C LEU A 295 -2.88 -24.59 19.12
N TYR A 296 -3.92 -25.31 18.72
CA TYR A 296 -5.30 -24.78 18.78
C TYR A 296 -6.06 -25.18 20.06
N GLU A 297 -6.70 -24.21 20.73
CA GLU A 297 -7.85 -24.40 21.63
C GLU A 297 -8.93 -23.32 21.37
N GLY A 298 -9.65 -23.38 20.25
CA GLY A 298 -10.85 -22.54 19.99
C GLY A 298 -10.85 -21.74 18.69
N ASN A 299 -12.04 -21.22 18.30
CA ASN A 299 -12.52 -20.74 16.99
C ASN A 299 -11.52 -20.00 16.04
N ALA A 300 -10.46 -20.65 15.57
CA ALA A 300 -9.49 -20.14 14.59
C ALA A 300 -9.82 -20.52 13.12
N LYS A 301 -11.08 -20.88 12.82
CA LYS A 301 -11.52 -21.27 11.46
C LYS A 301 -11.20 -20.22 10.39
N ASN A 302 -11.09 -18.95 10.80
CA ASN A 302 -10.89 -17.80 9.93
C ASN A 302 -9.51 -17.15 10.10
N ALA A 303 -8.65 -17.72 10.97
CA ALA A 303 -7.26 -17.28 11.08
C ALA A 303 -6.48 -17.79 9.86
N TYR A 304 -5.43 -17.07 9.49
CA TYR A 304 -4.45 -17.58 8.54
C TYR A 304 -3.93 -18.94 9.00
N LEU A 305 -3.98 -19.92 8.10
CA LEU A 305 -3.40 -21.24 8.29
C LEU A 305 -2.21 -21.37 7.34
N VAL A 306 -1.03 -21.55 7.92
CA VAL A 306 0.20 -21.87 7.19
C VAL A 306 0.48 -23.36 7.35
N THR A 307 0.65 -24.05 6.22
CA THR A 307 1.01 -25.46 6.20
C THR A 307 2.44 -25.59 5.67
N VAL A 308 3.31 -26.18 6.47
CA VAL A 308 4.70 -26.46 6.09
C VAL A 308 4.84 -27.96 5.86
N ASP A 309 5.06 -28.34 4.61
CA ASP A 309 5.42 -29.70 4.23
C ASP A 309 6.93 -29.82 4.14
N TYR A 310 7.47 -30.77 4.89
CA TYR A 310 8.91 -30.99 4.98
C TYR A 310 9.22 -32.49 5.00
N SER A 311 10.46 -32.84 4.77
CA SER A 311 10.93 -34.21 4.94
C SER A 311 12.15 -34.24 5.83
N VAL A 312 12.25 -35.29 6.63
CA VAL A 312 13.46 -35.56 7.39
C VAL A 312 13.94 -36.98 7.14
N ASN A 313 15.18 -37.10 6.66
CA ASN A 313 15.80 -38.36 6.27
C ASN A 313 14.91 -39.14 5.27
N GLY A 314 14.24 -38.42 4.37
CA GLY A 314 13.33 -38.96 3.36
C GLY A 314 11.90 -39.25 3.85
N VAL A 315 11.60 -39.05 5.13
CA VAL A 315 10.25 -39.23 5.69
C VAL A 315 9.49 -37.91 5.64
N GLY A 316 8.40 -37.87 4.85
CA GLY A 316 7.53 -36.70 4.73
C GLY A 316 6.73 -36.42 6.01
N LYS A 317 6.58 -35.13 6.31
CA LYS A 317 5.88 -34.59 7.48
C LYS A 317 5.18 -33.29 7.11
N THR A 318 4.14 -32.96 7.85
CA THR A 318 3.35 -31.75 7.67
C THR A 318 3.15 -31.07 9.02
N LYS A 319 3.25 -29.74 9.05
CA LYS A 319 2.93 -28.92 10.21
C LYS A 319 1.95 -27.84 9.82
N GLU A 320 0.81 -27.84 10.50
CA GLU A 320 -0.18 -26.76 10.45
C GLU A 320 0.12 -25.72 11.53
N ILE A 321 0.05 -24.44 11.17
CA ILE A 321 0.37 -23.29 12.02
C ILE A 321 -0.71 -22.23 11.82
N TYR A 322 -1.46 -21.93 12.87
CA TYR A 322 -2.37 -20.77 12.86
C TYR A 322 -1.61 -19.52 13.27
N LEU A 323 -1.71 -18.46 12.47
CA LEU A 323 -1.04 -17.20 12.78
C LEU A 323 -1.79 -16.42 13.87
N PRO A 324 -1.09 -15.56 14.63
CA PRO A 324 -1.74 -14.51 15.41
C PRO A 324 -2.45 -13.51 14.48
N PRO A 325 -3.27 -12.60 15.05
CA PRO A 325 -3.85 -11.51 14.26
C PRO A 325 -2.76 -10.77 13.48
N VAL A 326 -3.00 -10.58 12.18
CA VAL A 326 -2.08 -9.92 11.25
C VAL A 326 -2.47 -8.46 11.14
N ARG A 327 -1.54 -7.55 11.45
CA ARG A 327 -1.78 -6.10 11.40
C ARG A 327 -0.97 -5.43 10.29
N PRO A 328 -1.42 -4.27 9.77
CA PRO A 328 -0.63 -3.47 8.84
C PRO A 328 0.74 -3.14 9.40
N ASN A 329 1.76 -3.22 8.55
CA ASN A 329 3.16 -2.94 8.85
C ASN A 329 3.76 -3.80 9.98
N ASP A 330 3.25 -5.01 10.20
CA ASP A 330 3.91 -6.04 11.00
C ASP A 330 4.79 -6.94 10.11
N TRP A 331 5.80 -7.55 10.72
CA TRP A 331 6.61 -8.61 10.15
C TRP A 331 6.41 -9.88 10.98
N VAL A 332 5.71 -10.85 10.38
CA VAL A 332 5.46 -12.17 10.94
C VAL A 332 6.60 -13.09 10.50
N GLN A 333 7.31 -13.65 11.47
CA GLN A 333 8.43 -14.56 11.27
C GLN A 333 8.05 -15.94 11.82
N ILE A 334 8.16 -16.96 10.98
CA ILE A 334 8.02 -18.36 11.37
C ILE A 334 9.41 -18.98 11.41
N LYS A 335 9.86 -19.29 12.62
CA LYS A 335 11.19 -19.85 12.86
C LYS A 335 11.06 -21.28 13.36
N ALA A 336 11.84 -22.22 12.83
CA ALA A 336 11.86 -23.58 13.36
C ALA A 336 13.26 -24.18 13.48
N ILE A 337 13.47 -24.95 14.55
CA ILE A 337 14.69 -25.73 14.77
C ILE A 337 14.30 -27.20 14.79
N PHE A 338 14.83 -27.96 13.82
CA PHE A 338 14.64 -29.40 13.74
C PHE A 338 15.61 -30.10 14.70
N LYS A 339 15.06 -30.83 15.67
CA LYS A 339 15.83 -31.51 16.73
C LYS A 339 16.06 -32.99 16.40
N GLU A 340 17.08 -33.59 17.02
CA GLU A 340 17.46 -35.03 16.89
C GLU A 340 16.28 -35.99 17.14
N ASP A 341 15.42 -35.68 18.11
CA ASP A 341 14.10 -36.31 18.17
C ASP A 341 13.25 -35.69 17.07
N ILE A 342 13.40 -36.26 15.88
CA ILE A 342 12.84 -35.81 14.60
C ILE A 342 11.32 -35.63 14.64
N ASN A 343 10.65 -36.19 15.65
CA ASN A 343 9.22 -36.05 15.91
C ASN A 343 8.84 -34.76 16.66
N ASN A 344 9.82 -34.01 17.17
CA ASN A 344 9.67 -32.80 17.97
C ASN A 344 10.37 -31.60 17.31
N CYS A 345 9.90 -31.22 16.11
CA CYS A 345 10.21 -29.89 15.57
C CYS A 345 9.37 -28.83 16.30
N VAL A 346 10.02 -27.78 16.81
CA VAL A 346 9.34 -26.66 17.47
C VAL A 346 9.35 -25.47 16.53
N PHE A 347 8.15 -25.00 16.21
CA PHE A 347 7.92 -23.78 15.44
C PHE A 347 7.63 -22.64 16.41
N HIS A 348 8.28 -21.51 16.18
CA HIS A 348 8.12 -20.27 16.90
C HIS A 348 7.55 -19.22 15.96
N ILE A 349 6.49 -18.55 16.40
CA ILE A 349 5.87 -17.45 15.65
C ILE A 349 6.19 -16.15 16.37
N ILE A 350 6.82 -15.22 15.65
CA ILE A 350 7.23 -13.93 16.17
C ILE A 350 6.61 -12.86 15.29
N ALA A 351 5.81 -11.96 15.87
CA ALA A 351 5.31 -10.77 15.18
C ALA A 351 5.99 -9.54 15.76
N VAL A 352 6.71 -8.80 14.91
CA VAL A 352 7.41 -7.55 15.28
C VAL A 352 7.03 -6.43 14.32
N PRO A 353 7.19 -5.15 14.71
CA PRO A 353 7.01 -4.06 13.76
C PRO A 353 7.92 -4.24 12.54
N TRP A 354 7.36 -4.06 11.34
CA TRP A 354 8.14 -4.01 10.11
C TRP A 354 8.82 -2.64 10.00
N GLU A 355 9.94 -2.51 10.71
CA GLU A 355 10.73 -1.29 10.71
C GLU A 355 11.34 -1.02 9.32
N ARG A 356 11.42 0.26 8.93
CA ARG A 356 12.29 0.66 7.82
C ARG A 356 13.73 0.38 8.25
N LYS A 357 14.43 -0.49 7.53
CA LYS A 357 15.89 -0.49 7.55
C LYS A 357 16.38 0.85 6.99
N VAL A 358 16.63 1.80 7.88
CA VAL A 358 17.50 2.93 7.56
C VAL A 358 18.92 2.36 7.65
N MET A 359 19.63 2.25 6.54
CA MET A 359 21.07 2.00 6.64
C MET A 359 21.68 3.25 7.26
N ASP A 360 22.24 3.10 8.46
CA ASP A 360 23.25 4.05 8.93
C ASP A 360 24.42 3.95 7.95
N ASP A 361 24.85 5.09 7.39
CA ASP A 361 26.00 5.14 6.49
C ASP A 361 27.19 4.43 7.16
N ILE A 362 27.77 3.47 6.44
CA ILE A 362 29.09 2.94 6.74
C ILE A 362 30.06 4.10 6.58
N ILE A 363 30.47 4.69 7.70
CA ILE A 363 31.62 5.59 7.73
C ILE A 363 32.83 4.74 7.33
N PHE A 364 33.30 4.90 6.10
CA PHE A 364 34.64 4.48 5.73
C PHE A 364 35.61 5.51 6.33
N ASP A 365 36.38 5.09 7.33
CA ASP A 365 37.59 5.80 7.77
C ASP A 365 38.67 5.79 6.68
#